data_AF-A0A950KX73-F1
#
_entry.id   AF-A0A950KX73-F1
#
_cell.length_a   1.000
_cell.length_b   1.000
_cell.length_c   1.000
_cell.angle_alpha   90.00
_cell.angle_beta   90.00
_cell.angle_gamma   90.00
#
_symmetry.space_group_name_H-M   'P 1'
#
loop_
_entity.id
_entity.type
_entity.pdbx_description
1 polymer ?
#
loop_
_entity_poly.entity_id
_entity_poly.type
_entity_poly.pdbx_seq_one_letter_code
_entity_poly.pdbx_strand_id
1 'polypeptide(L)' 'MTVVLLVTLLSLANFGLVYIMTQGGPNNATNILPVYSYQQAFSFNNLAYGALIGDVMVIIATILAAGYVWAARRRA' A
#
# COMPACT_ATOMS: atom_id res chain seq x y z
N MET A 1 -21.12 1.04 5.41
CA MET A 1 -20.41 0.76 4.14
C MET A 1 -19.08 1.52 4.03
N THR A 2 -19.01 2.77 4.48
CA THR A 2 -17.79 3.60 4.49
C THR A 2 -16.68 3.07 5.43
N VAL A 3 -17.05 2.48 6.58
CA VAL A 3 -16.08 1.93 7.55
C VAL A 3 -15.24 0.79 6.94
N VAL A 4 -15.85 -0.08 6.14
CA VAL A 4 -15.13 -1.22 5.54
C VAL A 4 -14.13 -0.73 4.49
N LEU A 5 -14.50 0.26 3.68
CA LEU A 5 -13.59 0.91 2.75
C LEU A 5 -12.38 1.54 3.47
N LEU A 6 -12.63 2.30 4.55
CA LEU A 6 -11.56 2.94 5.32
C LEU A 6 -10.60 1.92 5.94
N VAL A 7 -11.11 0.85 6.55
CA VAL A 7 -10.29 -0.21 7.15
C VAL A 7 -9.44 -0.91 6.07
N THR A 8 -10.01 -1.24 4.91
CA THR A 8 -9.26 -1.89 3.84
C THR A 8 -8.12 -1.01 3.29
N LEU A 9 -8.36 0.30 3.14
CA LEU A 9 -7.32 1.24 2.69
C LEU A 9 -6.22 1.43 3.75
N LEU A 10 -6.60 1.56 5.01
CA LEU A 10 -5.64 1.71 6.12
C LEU A 10 -4.76 0.47 6.31
N SER A 11 -5.32 -0.74 6.12
CA SER A 11 -4.54 -1.97 6.17
C SER A 11 -3.50 -2.08 5.05
N LEU A 12 -3.83 -1.61 3.83
CA LEU A 12 -2.89 -1.57 2.70
C LEU A 12 -1.78 -0.53 2.90
N ALA A 13 -2.07 0.57 3.59
CA ALA A 13 -1.14 1.65 3.87
C ALA A 13 -0.32 1.43 5.17
N ASN A 14 -0.29 0.22 5.73
CA ASN A 14 0.30 -0.06 7.05
C ASN A 14 1.84 -0.10 7.06
N PHE A 15 2.48 0.97 6.59
CA PHE A 15 3.92 1.13 6.51
C PHE A 15 4.59 1.09 7.89
N GLY A 16 4.08 1.89 8.84
CA GLY A 16 4.74 2.13 10.13
C GLY A 16 4.91 0.86 10.97
N LEU A 17 3.86 0.05 11.09
CA LEU A 17 3.90 -1.16 11.90
C LEU A 17 4.92 -2.18 11.35
N VAL A 18 4.89 -2.44 10.04
CA VAL A 18 5.77 -3.45 9.43
C VAL A 18 7.23 -3.00 9.43
N TYR A 19 7.47 -1.71 9.19
CA TYR A 19 8.81 -1.14 9.21
C TYR A 19 9.43 -1.18 10.61
N ILE A 20 8.69 -0.75 11.66
CA ILE A 20 9.20 -0.75 13.04
C ILE A 20 9.46 -2.17 13.54
N MET A 21 8.57 -3.12 13.24
CA MET A 21 8.64 -4.47 13.80
C MET A 21 9.68 -5.36 13.13
N THR A 22 9.85 -5.25 11.80
CA THR A 22 10.65 -6.22 11.04
C THR A 22 11.52 -5.59 9.95
N GLN A 23 11.31 -4.33 9.59
CA GLN A 23 11.94 -3.68 8.44
C GLN A 23 11.82 -4.49 7.13
N GLY A 24 10.82 -5.36 7.02
CA GLY A 24 10.63 -6.28 5.89
C GLY A 24 11.40 -7.60 5.97
N GLY A 25 12.05 -7.94 7.10
CA GLY A 25 12.82 -9.17 7.28
C GLY A 25 12.07 -10.34 7.97
N PRO A 26 12.68 -11.54 8.05
CA PRO A 26 13.98 -11.92 7.49
C PRO A 26 13.88 -12.28 5.99
N ASN A 27 14.87 -11.84 5.21
CA ASN A 27 14.96 -12.10 3.76
C ASN A 27 13.70 -11.71 2.95
N ASN A 28 13.18 -10.49 3.15
CA ASN A 28 11.98 -9.98 2.49
C ASN A 28 10.66 -10.72 2.79
N ALA A 29 10.63 -11.67 3.74
CA ALA A 29 9.45 -12.50 4.00
C ALA A 29 8.22 -11.71 4.50
N THR A 30 8.42 -10.58 5.17
CA THR A 30 7.35 -9.71 5.68
C THR A 30 7.23 -8.41 4.89
N ASN A 31 7.91 -8.30 3.75
CA ASN A 31 8.03 -7.04 3.05
C ASN A 31 6.73 -6.69 2.33
N ILE A 32 6.17 -5.52 2.65
CA ILE A 32 4.98 -4.97 1.99
C ILE A 32 5.39 -3.87 1.02
N LEU A 33 4.56 -3.63 0.01
CA LEU A 33 4.83 -2.65 -1.06
C LEU A 33 5.23 -1.25 -0.55
N PRO A 34 4.61 -0.69 0.52
CA PRO A 34 5.07 0.57 1.11
C PRO A 34 6.49 0.51 1.67
N VAL A 35 6.86 -0.60 2.32
CA VAL A 35 8.20 -0.78 2.91
C VAL A 35 9.24 -0.94 1.81
N TYR A 36 8.89 -1.66 0.74
CA TYR A 36 9.76 -1.82 -0.42
C TYR A 36 10.00 -0.50 -1.18
N SER A 37 8.96 0.33 -1.37
CA SER A 37 9.10 1.68 -1.96
C SER A 37 10.07 2.54 -1.14
N TYR A 38 9.94 2.50 0.19
CA TYR A 38 10.82 3.24 1.09
C TYR A 38 12.28 2.76 1.02
N GLN A 39 12.50 1.45 1.05
CA GLN A 39 13.84 0.87 0.88
C GLN A 39 14.46 1.30 -0.46
N GLN A 40 13.69 1.30 -1.54
CA GLN A 40 14.17 1.68 -2.86
C GLN A 40 14.54 3.17 -2.96
N ALA A 41 13.70 4.04 -2.39
CA ALA A 41 13.93 5.48 -2.41
C ALA A 41 15.11 5.91 -1.51
N PHE A 42 15.20 5.34 -0.30
CA PHE A 42 16.11 5.83 0.74
C PHE A 42 17.31 4.91 1.03
N SER A 43 17.18 3.58 0.92
CA SER A 43 18.31 2.65 1.14
C SER A 43 19.12 2.42 -0.14
N PHE A 44 18.46 2.25 -1.28
CA PHE A 44 19.11 2.05 -2.58
C PHE A 44 19.36 3.35 -3.36
N ASN A 45 18.97 4.49 -2.77
CA ASN A 45 19.10 5.83 -3.35
C ASN A 45 18.48 5.97 -4.76
N ASN A 46 17.49 5.13 -5.07
CA ASN A 46 16.84 5.08 -6.36
C ASN A 46 15.42 5.67 -6.23
N LEU A 47 15.37 6.99 -6.14
CA LEU A 47 14.12 7.74 -5.98
C LEU A 47 13.11 7.46 -7.09
N ALA A 48 13.55 7.37 -8.34
CA ALA A 48 12.66 7.15 -9.47
C ALA A 48 11.93 5.80 -9.35
N TYR A 49 12.65 4.77 -8.93
CA TYR A 49 12.08 3.43 -8.76
C TYR A 49 11.18 3.34 -7.53
N GLY A 50 11.54 4.02 -6.43
CA GLY A 50 10.69 4.17 -5.26
C GLY A 50 9.38 4.92 -5.57
N ALA A 51 9.44 5.98 -6.38
CA ALA A 51 8.30 6.75 -6.85
C ALA A 51 7.37 5.91 -7.74
N LEU A 52 7.93 5.12 -8.65
CA LEU A 52 7.15 4.24 -9.53
C LEU A 52 6.35 3.20 -8.73
N ILE A 53 6.93 2.64 -7.67
CA ILE A 53 6.21 1.74 -6.75
C ILE A 53 5.09 2.49 -6.02
N GLY A 54 5.32 3.75 -5.64
CA GLY A 54 4.30 4.63 -5.05
C GLY A 54 3.13 4.90 -6.00
N ASP A 55 3.40 5.19 -7.27
CA ASP A 55 2.36 5.40 -8.28
C ASP A 55 1.53 4.13 -8.52
N VAL A 56 2.16 2.96 -8.55
CA VAL A 56 1.45 1.67 -8.64
C VAL A 56 0.53 1.45 -7.43
N MET A 57 0.96 1.83 -6.22
CA MET A 57 0.11 1.80 -5.02
C MET A 57 -1.12 2.69 -5.17
N VAL A 58 -0.96 3.89 -5.72
CA VAL A 58 -2.08 4.80 -5.97
C VAL A 58 -3.08 4.16 -6.95
N ILE A 59 -2.59 3.59 -8.06
CA ILE A 59 -3.45 2.92 -9.05
C ILE A 59 -4.25 1.78 -8.41
N ILE A 60 -3.61 0.94 -7.59
CA ILE A 60 -4.27 -0.17 -6.89
C ILE A 60 -5.34 0.36 -5.93
N ALA A 61 -5.02 1.39 -5.15
CA ALA A 61 -5.96 2.02 -4.24
C ALA A 61 -7.17 2.62 -4.99
N THR A 62 -6.94 3.27 -6.14
CA THR A 62 -8.01 3.80 -6.98
C THR A 62 -8.91 2.70 -7.53
N ILE A 63 -8.36 1.58 -8.01
CA ILE A 63 -9.14 0.44 -8.51
C ILE A 63 -10.00 -0.16 -7.40
N LEU A 64 -9.43 -0.37 -6.22
CA LEU A 64 -10.15 -0.90 -5.06
C LEU A 64 -11.27 0.05 -4.62
N ALA A 65 -11.00 1.35 -4.54
CA ALA A 65 -11.99 2.36 -4.21
C ALA A 65 -13.12 2.41 -5.25
N ALA A 66 -12.78 2.42 -6.55
CA ALA A 66 -13.76 2.43 -7.63
C ALA A 66 -14.64 1.16 -7.61
N GLY A 67 -14.03 -0.01 -7.42
CA GLY A 67 -14.74 -1.28 -7.28
C GLY A 67 -15.71 -1.28 -6.08
N TYR A 68 -15.27 -0.73 -4.94
CA TYR A 68 -16.11 -0.61 -3.75
C TYR A 68 -17.29 0.35 -3.96
N VAL A 69 -17.05 1.51 -4.59
CA VAL A 69 -18.09 2.49 -4.92
C VAL A 69 -19.09 1.89 -5.91
N TRP A 70 -18.62 1.18 -6.92
CA TRP A 70 -19.49 0.52 -7.88
C TRP A 70 -20.32 -0.61 -7.25
N ALA A 71 -19.73 -1.42 -6.37
CA ALA A 71 -20.45 -2.45 -5.63
C ALA A 71 -21.47 -1.85 -4.64
N ALA A 72 -21.16 -0.70 -4.04
CA ALA A 72 -22.08 0.04 -3.18
C ALA A 72 -23.25 0.64 -3.99
N ARG A 73 -22.99 1.18 -5.19
CA ARG A 73 -24.02 1.69 -6.12
C ARG A 73 -24.96 0.60 -6.63
N ARG A 74 -24.50 -0.66 -6.72
CA ARG A 74 -25.34 -1.80 -7.11
C ARG A 74 -26.28 -2.31 -6.01
N ARG A 75 -26.09 -1.87 -4.76
CA ARG A 75 -26.92 -2.27 -3.61
C ARG A 75 -27.96 -1.21 -3.21
N ALA A 76 -27.96 -0.05 -3.87
CA ALA A 76 -28.97 1.00 -3.75
C ALA A 76 -29.90 0.94 -4.97
#